data_AF-A0A7W3ANY5-F1
#
_entry.id   AF-A0A7W3ANY5-F1
#
_cell.length_a   1.000
_cell.length_b   1.000
_cell.length_c   1.000
_cell.angle_alpha   90.00
_cell.angle_beta   90.00
_cell.angle_gamma   90.00
#
_symmetry.space_group_name_H-M   'P 1'
#
loop_
_entity.id
_entity.type
_entity.pdbx_description
1 polymer ?
#
loop_
_entity_poly.entity_id
_entity_poly.type
_entity_poly.pdbx_seq_one_letter_code
_entity_poly.pdbx_strand_id
1 'polypeptide(L)'
;MTRERFTENLLMYPGMALMVASVIWFYLAGLLSLPEEVTGDALIYALYQMTLVRDVLAIFVIGATMGLSGLGLVAFHAWKKWHAAPAGEQ
;
A
#
# COMPACT_ATOMS: atom_id res chain seq x y z
N MET A 1 -7.68 23.66 3.90
CA MET A 1 -7.15 22.68 2.93
C MET A 1 -8.13 22.62 1.76
N THR A 2 -7.68 22.69 0.50
CA THR A 2 -8.60 22.55 -0.65
C THR A 2 -9.11 21.11 -0.74
N ARG A 3 -10.36 20.92 -1.21
CA ARG A 3 -10.99 19.59 -1.31
C ARG A 3 -10.15 18.60 -2.13
N GLU A 4 -9.51 19.08 -3.20
CA GLU A 4 -8.59 18.31 -4.05
C GLU A 4 -7.40 17.75 -3.24
N ARG A 5 -6.70 18.62 -2.48
CA ARG A 5 -5.58 18.21 -1.63
C ARG A 5 -6.00 17.29 -0.50
N PHE A 6 -7.24 17.43 0.00
CA PHE A 6 -7.76 16.50 0.99
C PHE A 6 -7.92 15.10 0.41
N THR A 7 -8.52 14.96 -0.78
CA THR A 7 -8.71 13.67 -1.45
C THR A 7 -7.38 13.02 -1.85
N GLU A 8 -6.42 13.78 -2.39
CA GLU A 8 -5.07 13.31 -2.70
C GLU A 8 -4.41 12.69 -1.45
N ASN A 9 -4.40 13.43 -0.35
CA ASN A 9 -3.79 12.99 0.90
C ASN A 9 -4.52 11.81 1.54
N LEU A 10 -5.85 11.76 1.43
CA LEU A 10 -6.68 10.67 1.93
C LEU A 10 -6.41 9.35 1.20
N LEU A 11 -5.93 9.39 -0.04
CA LEU A 11 -5.52 8.19 -0.78
C LEU A 11 -4.05 7.85 -0.54
N MET A 12 -3.18 8.88 -0.54
CA MET A 12 -1.74 8.69 -0.43
C MET A 12 -1.30 8.17 0.95
N TYR A 13 -1.73 8.81 2.04
CA TYR A 13 -1.24 8.46 3.38
C TYR A 13 -1.72 7.08 3.85
N PRO A 14 -3.01 6.71 3.72
CA PRO A 14 -3.45 5.36 4.05
C PRO A 14 -2.83 4.31 3.15
N GLY A 15 -2.64 4.60 1.86
CA GLY A 15 -1.96 3.69 0.93
C GLY A 15 -0.53 3.37 1.37
N MET A 16 0.26 4.41 1.69
CA MET A 16 1.61 4.24 2.23
C MET A 16 1.62 3.51 3.58
N ALA A 17 0.65 3.83 4.47
CA ALA A 17 0.53 3.17 5.77
C ALA A 17 0.24 1.66 5.62
N LEU A 18 -0.64 1.28 4.68
CA LEU A 18 -0.94 -0.14 4.39
C LEU A 18 0.28 -0.88 3.83
N MET A 19 1.04 -0.26 2.94
CA MET A 19 2.29 -0.84 2.44
C MET A 19 3.27 -1.12 3.59
N VAL A 20 3.48 -0.15 4.49
CA VAL A 20 4.35 -0.34 5.67
C VAL A 20 3.79 -1.40 6.63
N ALA A 21 2.49 -1.36 6.91
CA ALA A 21 1.82 -2.32 7.78
C ALA A 21 1.96 -3.76 7.26
N SER A 22 1.93 -3.99 5.95
CA SER A 22 2.12 -5.32 5.36
C SER A 22 3.51 -5.91 5.65
N VAL A 23 4.56 -5.09 5.62
CA VAL A 23 5.93 -5.51 5.91
C VAL A 23 6.09 -5.82 7.39
N ILE A 24 5.53 -4.96 8.25
CA ILE A 24 5.51 -5.19 9.70
C ILE A 24 4.76 -6.49 10.03
N TRP A 25 3.61 -6.72 9.39
CA TRP A 25 2.83 -7.94 9.55
C TRP A 25 3.61 -9.18 9.14
N PHE A 26 4.26 -9.17 7.96
CA PHE A 26 5.11 -10.28 7.51
C PHE A 26 6.18 -10.63 8.56
N TYR A 27 6.86 -9.61 9.09
CA TYR A 27 7.89 -9.78 10.09
C TYR A 27 7.33 -10.35 11.41
N LEU A 28 6.27 -9.74 11.94
CA LEU A 28 5.65 -10.19 13.20
C LEU A 28 5.06 -11.59 13.09
N ALA A 29 4.40 -11.89 11.98
CA ALA A 29 3.80 -13.20 11.74
C ALA A 29 4.87 -14.29 11.55
N GLY A 30 6.01 -13.97 10.94
CA GLY A 30 7.15 -14.87 10.84
C GLY A 30 7.87 -15.16 12.17
N LEU A 31 7.70 -14.30 13.18
CA LEU A 31 8.24 -14.50 14.53
C LEU A 31 7.34 -15.38 15.41
N LEU A 32 6.11 -15.67 14.99
CA LEU A 32 5.22 -16.56 15.75
C LEU A 32 5.77 -17.99 15.70
N SER A 33 6.13 -18.51 16.86
CA SER A 33 6.46 -19.93 17.02
C SER A 33 5.22 -20.76 16.73
N LEU A 34 5.25 -21.53 15.65
CA LEU A 34 4.19 -22.50 15.35
C LEU A 34 4.30 -23.71 16.28
N PRO A 35 3.18 -24.36 16.63
CA PRO A 35 3.20 -25.62 17.37
C PRO A 35 4.04 -26.69 16.66
N GLU A 36 4.66 -27.60 17.41
CA GLU A 36 5.48 -28.69 16.85
C GLU A 36 4.69 -29.60 15.89
N GLU A 37 3.39 -29.75 16.12
CA GLU A 37 2.46 -30.48 15.25
C GLU A 37 2.40 -29.89 13.83
N VAL A 38 2.67 -28.59 13.69
CA VAL A 38 2.61 -27.83 12.44
C VAL A 38 3.98 -27.74 11.78
N THR A 39 5.06 -27.64 12.57
CA THR A 39 6.44 -27.56 12.03
C THR A 39 6.99 -28.93 11.64
N GLY A 40 6.48 -30.01 12.23
CA GLY A 40 6.82 -31.39 11.87
C GLY A 40 6.26 -31.85 10.52
N ASP A 41 5.16 -31.24 10.05
CA ASP A 41 4.56 -31.52 8.75
C ASP A 41 4.93 -30.44 7.71
N ALA A 42 5.79 -30.82 6.76
CA ALA A 42 6.30 -29.93 5.73
C ALA A 42 5.20 -29.33 4.83
N LEU A 43 4.09 -30.06 4.60
CA LEU A 43 2.99 -29.56 3.77
C LEU A 43 2.22 -28.47 4.51
N ILE A 44 1.89 -28.70 5.78
CA ILE A 44 1.15 -27.73 6.61
C ILE A 44 1.99 -26.45 6.78
N TYR A 45 3.29 -26.60 7.05
CA TYR A 45 4.20 -25.47 7.13
C TYR A 45 4.27 -24.67 5.82
N ALA A 46 4.35 -25.34 4.66
CA ALA A 46 4.35 -24.68 3.36
C ALA A 46 3.04 -23.92 3.08
N LEU A 47 1.88 -24.50 3.43
CA LEU A 47 0.58 -23.85 3.28
C LEU A 47 0.44 -22.62 4.19
N TYR A 48 0.98 -22.70 5.42
CA TYR A 48 1.03 -21.55 6.33
C TYR A 48 1.86 -20.41 5.73
N GLN A 49 3.07 -20.69 5.26
CA GLN A 49 3.95 -19.71 4.61
C GLN A 49 3.28 -19.08 3.37
N MET A 50 2.63 -19.90 2.53
CA MET A 50 1.92 -19.44 1.35
C MET A 50 0.76 -18.49 1.70
N THR A 51 0.02 -18.79 2.76
CA THR A 51 -1.09 -17.96 3.24
C THR A 51 -0.57 -16.62 3.76
N LEU A 52 0.51 -16.66 4.55
CA LEU A 52 1.15 -15.47 5.11
C LEU A 52 1.67 -14.54 3.99
N VAL A 53 2.33 -15.10 2.97
CA VAL A 53 2.80 -14.33 1.80
C VAL A 53 1.61 -13.76 1.02
N ARG A 54 0.56 -14.53 0.80
CA ARG A 54 -0.64 -14.07 0.09
C ARG A 54 -1.27 -12.87 0.80
N ASP A 55 -1.45 -12.95 2.11
CA ASP A 55 -2.11 -11.90 2.88
C ASP A 55 -1.28 -10.61 2.90
N VAL A 56 0.04 -10.74 3.00
CA VAL A 56 0.98 -9.60 2.91
C VAL A 56 0.91 -8.95 1.53
N LEU A 57 0.93 -9.74 0.45
CA LEU A 57 0.81 -9.23 -0.91
C LEU A 57 -0.53 -8.52 -1.12
N ALA A 58 -1.64 -9.08 -0.61
CA ALA A 58 -2.95 -8.46 -0.73
C ALA A 58 -2.99 -7.07 -0.08
N ILE A 59 -2.51 -6.95 1.17
CA ILE A 59 -2.46 -5.67 1.90
C ILE A 59 -1.53 -4.69 1.16
N PHE A 60 -0.37 -5.14 0.72
CA PHE A 60 0.60 -4.30 0.02
C PHE A 60 0.04 -3.76 -1.29
N VAL A 61 -0.59 -4.61 -2.12
CA VAL A 61 -1.16 -4.21 -3.42
C VAL A 61 -2.32 -3.24 -3.24
N ILE A 62 -3.18 -3.44 -2.23
CA ILE A 62 -4.24 -2.48 -1.90
C ILE A 62 -3.64 -1.13 -1.52
N GLY A 63 -2.64 -1.13 -0.63
CA GLY A 63 -1.92 0.07 -0.22
C GLY A 63 -1.26 0.79 -1.41
N ALA A 64 -0.56 0.05 -2.26
CA ALA A 64 0.09 0.56 -3.45
C ALA A 64 -0.92 1.16 -4.43
N THR A 65 -2.06 0.49 -4.66
CA THR A 65 -3.11 0.98 -5.56
C THR A 65 -3.70 2.30 -5.06
N MET A 66 -3.97 2.40 -3.75
CA MET A 66 -4.44 3.65 -3.15
C MET A 66 -3.39 4.75 -3.23
N GLY A 67 -2.14 4.45 -2.87
CA GLY A 67 -1.01 5.39 -2.91
C GLY A 67 -0.76 5.96 -4.31
N LEU A 68 -0.70 5.08 -5.31
CA LEU A 68 -0.53 5.45 -6.71
C LEU A 68 -1.72 6.24 -7.25
N SER A 69 -2.95 5.92 -6.82
CA SER A 69 -4.12 6.72 -7.19
C SER A 69 -4.03 8.15 -6.64
N GLY A 70 -3.58 8.31 -5.39
CA GLY A 70 -3.32 9.62 -4.79
C GLY A 70 -2.26 10.41 -5.57
N LEU A 71 -1.12 9.79 -5.88
CA LEU A 71 -0.06 10.39 -6.69
C LEU A 71 -0.52 10.75 -8.10
N GLY A 72 -1.30 9.88 -8.74
CA GLY A 72 -1.88 10.12 -10.05
C GLY A 72 -2.81 11.34 -10.07
N LEU A 73 -3.64 11.51 -9.03
CA LEU A 73 -4.47 12.70 -8.88
C LEU A 73 -3.64 13.98 -8.69
N VAL A 74 -2.59 13.93 -7.88
CA VAL A 74 -1.65 15.06 -7.71
C VAL A 74 -1.03 15.45 -9.05
N ALA A 75 -0.53 14.47 -9.81
CA ALA A 75 0.06 14.70 -11.12
C ALA A 75 -0.96 15.28 -12.11
N PHE A 76 -2.19 14.77 -12.11
CA PHE A 76 -3.27 15.27 -12.97
C PHE A 76 -3.66 16.71 -12.62
N HIS A 77 -3.81 17.05 -11.34
CA HIS A 77 -4.12 18.41 -10.92
C HIS A 77 -2.96 19.39 -11.20
N ALA A 78 -1.70 18.96 -11.05
CA ALA A 78 -0.54 19.74 -11.43
C ALA A 78 -0.52 20.02 -12.95
N TRP A 79 -0.79 18.99 -13.76
CA TRP A 79 -0.90 19.11 -15.22
C TRP A 79 -2.02 20.08 -15.64
N LYS A 80 -3.21 19.96 -15.03
CA LYS A 80 -4.34 20.87 -15.30
C LYS A 80 -3.98 22.32 -14.95
N LYS A 81 -3.30 22.56 -13.84
CA LYS A 81 -2.85 23.92 -13.44
C LYS A 81 -1.83 24.49 -14.41
N TRP A 82 -0.89 23.67 -14.88
CA TRP A 82 0.08 24.06 -15.90
C TRP A 82 -0.60 24.49 -17.19
N HIS A 83 -1.61 23.75 -17.66
CA HIS A 83 -2.37 24.11 -18.86
C HIS A 83 -3.34 25.27 -18.70
N ALA A 84 -3.79 25.55 -17.47
CA ALA A 84 -4.66 26.68 -17.16
C ALA A 84 -3.89 27.96 -16.86
N ALA A 85 -2.56 27.92 -16.76
CA ALA A 85 -1.73 29.11 -16.61
C ALA A 85 -1.87 29.96 -17.89
N PRO A 86 -2.33 31.22 -17.79
CA PRO A 86 -2.46 32.08 -18.96
C PRO A 86 -1.06 32.27 -19.57
N ALA A 87 -0.95 32.02 -20.87
CA ALA A 87 0.23 32.38 -21.66
C ALA A 87 0.32 33.91 -21.73
N GLY A 88 0.87 34.56 -20.70
CA GLY A 88 0.96 36.02 -20.70
C GLY A 88 1.25 36.67 -19.36
N GLU A 89 2.32 36.27 -18.68
CA GLU A 89 3.10 37.18 -17.82
C GLU A 89 4.59 36.82 -17.99
N GLN A 90 5.15 37.23 -19.13
CA GLN A 90 6.58 37.50 -19.31
C GLN A 90 6.72 38.96 -19.70
#